data_AF-A0AAV1IN34-F1
#
_entry.id   AF-A0AAV1IN34-F1
#
_cell.length_a   1.000
_cell.length_b   1.000
_cell.length_c   1.000
_cell.angle_alpha   90.00
_cell.angle_beta   90.00
_cell.angle_gamma   90.00
#
_symmetry.space_group_name_H-M   'P 1'
#
loop_
_entity.id
_entity.type
_entity.pdbx_description
1 polymer ?
#
loop_
_entity_poly.entity_id
_entity_poly.type
_entity_poly.pdbx_seq_one_letter_code
_entity_poly.pdbx_strand_id
1 'polypeptide(L)'
;MRQRLLLCLCLITSTSLLYEALAVRETKYYDALGVPPDADENVIKKAYRKAALRWHPDRNAGDKKEKAEKKFKEIATAYEVLSDPEKRRVYDQLGEEGLSGEGGPGGQGGPGGMHFQFRGDPMHIFNQFFGGGDPFGGGGSGRGQRQGGGFPGGMGGGFPGGMGGGFPGGMGGGGFPGGGGSGGQRGRRPGGGPGGGQHGGGAGLYDSDPNVEEVTEGSFPAGAAEGYVWLLEFYAPWCGHCRNLAPKWSKVAKALQGVAKVGAINCDDEKALCGKHGIQGFPTIKAYVNGRMIDYNGDRSAGNLKDWAISLIPQKVTVISSADKLEAFLGQCGGGDGKAKKGVGSGAAWGGCVLLFSDKKQTSPLYKSLAAQYAGKLAFGEVRGLGDMAAKFGVDKAPALLMICNGDVSTAERYEGEIKSGPIRDFISKYAGGRKCASAVKVDGKTDFSKLRVTQLKQLLKDRGESCPECVEKRDYVKRVRSLYVSHASGEL
;
A
#
# COMPACT_ATOMS: atom_id res chain seq x y z
N MET A 1 -3.23 40.46 34.72
CA MET A 1 -2.71 39.07 34.79
C MET A 1 -3.74 38.01 35.16
N ARG A 2 -4.86 38.32 35.83
CA ARG A 2 -5.85 37.30 36.25
C ARG A 2 -6.78 36.79 35.13
N GLN A 3 -6.86 37.46 33.98
CA GLN A 3 -7.77 37.09 32.89
C GLN A 3 -7.14 36.14 31.84
N ARG A 4 -5.81 36.00 31.83
CA ARG A 4 -5.10 35.03 30.97
C ARG A 4 -5.02 33.63 31.59
N LEU A 5 -5.30 33.49 32.88
CA LEU A 5 -5.27 32.19 33.57
C LEU A 5 -6.60 31.42 33.40
N LEU A 6 -7.75 32.11 33.30
CA LEU A 6 -9.06 31.45 33.09
C LEU A 6 -9.23 30.88 31.68
N LEU A 7 -8.66 31.51 30.65
CA LEU A 7 -8.75 31.02 29.26
C LEU A 7 -7.89 29.77 29.01
N CYS A 8 -6.83 29.55 29.81
CA CYS A 8 -6.02 28.33 29.74
C CYS A 8 -6.70 27.13 30.42
N LEU A 9 -7.48 27.37 31.48
CA LEU A 9 -8.23 26.31 32.19
C LEU A 9 -9.48 25.82 31.43
N CYS A 10 -10.09 26.65 30.56
CA CYS A 10 -11.19 26.21 29.67
C CYS A 10 -10.70 25.45 28.42
N LEU A 11 -9.48 25.70 27.92
CA LEU A 11 -8.95 24.97 26.77
C LEU A 11 -8.40 23.58 27.14
N ILE A 12 -7.92 23.39 28.37
CA ILE A 12 -7.49 22.07 28.88
C ILE A 12 -8.69 21.16 29.19
N THR A 13 -9.83 21.74 29.60
CA THR A 13 -11.07 20.97 29.84
C THR A 13 -11.84 20.64 28.54
N SER A 14 -11.69 21.44 27.48
CA SER A 14 -12.27 21.13 26.16
C SER A 14 -11.47 20.09 25.36
N THR A 15 -10.18 19.88 25.64
CA THR A 15 -9.40 18.80 25.01
C THR A 15 -9.63 17.44 25.67
N SER A 16 -10.10 17.40 26.93
CA SER A 16 -10.44 16.15 27.62
C SER A 16 -11.84 15.62 27.28
N LEU A 17 -12.74 16.46 26.74
CA LEU A 17 -14.10 16.06 26.36
C LEU A 17 -14.23 15.55 24.91
N LEU A 18 -13.14 15.48 24.14
CA LEU A 18 -13.10 14.82 22.82
C LEU A 18 -12.45 13.43 22.87
N TYR A 19 -12.13 12.92 24.06
CA TYR A 19 -11.55 11.59 24.26
C TYR A 19 -12.55 10.59 24.88
N GLU A 20 -13.84 10.80 24.68
CA GLU A 20 -14.90 10.03 25.36
C GLU A 20 -15.98 9.51 24.39
N ALA A 21 -15.56 8.92 23.27
CA ALA A 21 -16.48 8.24 22.36
C ALA A 21 -15.87 6.95 21.79
N LEU A 22 -15.69 5.97 22.69
CA LEU A 22 -15.87 4.51 22.51
C LEU A 22 -15.59 3.87 23.88
N ALA A 23 -16.32 4.32 24.91
CA ALA A 23 -16.22 3.74 26.23
C ALA A 23 -16.87 2.35 26.19
N VAL A 24 -16.05 1.34 25.92
CA VAL A 24 -16.44 -0.07 26.03
C VAL A 24 -16.55 -0.43 27.51
N ARG A 25 -17.60 -1.17 27.89
CA ARG A 25 -17.86 -1.54 29.28
C ARG A 25 -16.71 -2.36 29.91
N GLU A 26 -16.06 -3.23 29.13
CA GLU A 26 -14.91 -4.05 29.57
C GLU A 26 -13.83 -4.17 28.48
N THR A 27 -12.56 -3.97 28.84
CA THR A 27 -11.44 -4.09 27.89
C THR A 27 -10.77 -5.46 27.86
N LYS A 28 -11.22 -6.41 28.70
CA LYS A 28 -10.53 -7.69 28.97
C LYS A 28 -10.15 -8.47 27.70
N TYR A 29 -11.03 -8.58 26.69
CA TYR A 29 -10.70 -9.28 25.44
C TYR A 29 -9.77 -8.48 24.53
N TYR A 30 -9.89 -7.16 24.52
CA TYR A 30 -8.97 -6.27 23.81
C TYR A 30 -7.56 -6.34 24.43
N ASP A 31 -7.48 -6.34 25.76
CA ASP A 31 -6.24 -6.47 26.52
C ASP A 31 -5.59 -7.85 26.36
N ALA A 32 -6.41 -8.92 26.28
CA ALA A 32 -5.92 -10.27 26.04
C ALA A 32 -5.22 -10.41 24.67
N LEU A 33 -5.71 -9.69 23.66
CA LEU A 33 -5.08 -9.62 22.33
C LEU A 33 -4.02 -8.50 22.23
N GLY A 34 -4.03 -7.53 23.14
CA GLY A 34 -3.12 -6.38 23.14
C GLY A 34 -3.45 -5.37 22.02
N VAL A 35 -4.73 -5.13 21.78
CA VAL A 35 -5.25 -4.20 20.76
C VAL A 35 -6.18 -3.16 21.40
N PRO A 36 -6.32 -1.96 20.85
CA PRO A 36 -7.27 -0.98 21.37
C PRO A 36 -8.74 -1.33 21.03
N PRO A 37 -9.75 -0.82 21.76
CA PRO A 37 -11.16 -1.10 21.50
C PRO A 37 -11.68 -0.67 20.12
N ASP A 38 -11.04 0.30 19.48
CA ASP A 38 -11.33 0.78 18.12
C ASP A 38 -10.61 -0.03 17.03
N ALA A 39 -9.87 -1.08 17.38
CA ALA A 39 -9.14 -1.92 16.44
C ALA A 39 -10.06 -2.51 15.38
N ASP A 40 -9.66 -2.38 14.11
CA ASP A 40 -10.33 -3.05 13.01
C ASP A 40 -10.13 -4.58 13.05
N GLU A 41 -10.94 -5.29 12.28
CA GLU A 41 -10.94 -6.76 12.24
C GLU A 41 -9.56 -7.34 11.85
N ASN A 42 -8.83 -6.67 10.96
CA ASN A 42 -7.51 -7.13 10.51
C ASN A 42 -6.47 -7.01 11.63
N VAL A 43 -6.53 -5.93 12.42
CA VAL A 43 -5.69 -5.73 13.60
C VAL A 43 -5.99 -6.81 14.66
N ILE A 44 -7.27 -7.09 14.92
CA ILE A 44 -7.70 -8.15 15.86
C ILE A 44 -7.20 -9.53 15.38
N LYS A 45 -7.40 -9.86 14.11
CA LYS A 45 -6.93 -11.12 13.49
C LYS A 45 -5.41 -11.25 13.56
N LYS A 46 -4.66 -10.17 13.31
CA LYS A 46 -3.19 -10.14 13.41
C LYS A 46 -2.69 -10.30 14.84
N ALA A 47 -3.37 -9.69 15.80
CA ALA A 47 -3.03 -9.80 17.21
C ALA A 47 -3.26 -11.22 17.75
N TYR A 48 -4.40 -11.82 17.45
CA TYR A 48 -4.71 -13.23 17.77
C TYR A 48 -3.62 -14.16 17.22
N ARG A 49 -3.25 -14.05 15.94
CA ARG A 49 -2.17 -14.84 15.32
C ARG A 49 -0.88 -14.83 16.13
N LYS A 50 -0.39 -13.63 16.46
CA LYS A 50 0.86 -13.44 17.20
C LYS A 50 0.78 -14.03 18.61
N ALA A 51 -0.36 -13.83 19.27
CA ALA A 51 -0.58 -14.28 20.64
C ALA A 51 -0.76 -15.81 20.71
N ALA A 52 -1.53 -16.40 19.79
CA ALA A 52 -1.74 -17.85 19.68
C ALA A 52 -0.43 -18.60 19.41
N LEU A 53 0.43 -18.09 18.51
CA LEU A 53 1.75 -18.68 18.28
C LEU A 53 2.67 -18.55 19.49
N ARG A 54 2.58 -17.47 20.27
CA ARG A 54 3.43 -17.27 21.47
C ARG A 54 3.06 -18.20 22.60
N TRP A 55 1.76 -18.41 22.81
CA TRP A 55 1.22 -19.16 23.94
C TRP A 55 0.81 -20.60 23.59
N HIS A 56 1.13 -21.07 22.39
CA HIS A 56 0.87 -22.45 22.01
C HIS A 56 1.54 -23.44 22.98
N PRO A 57 0.86 -24.53 23.39
CA PRO A 57 1.40 -25.52 24.32
C PRO A 57 2.74 -26.12 23.86
N ASP A 58 2.90 -26.39 22.56
CA ASP A 58 4.14 -26.97 22.01
C ASP A 58 5.38 -26.08 22.16
N ARG A 59 5.21 -24.76 22.32
CA ARG A 59 6.32 -23.82 22.53
C ARG A 59 6.62 -23.55 24.01
N ASN A 60 5.75 -24.01 24.89
CA ASN A 60 5.80 -23.71 26.32
C ASN A 60 5.74 -25.02 27.11
N ALA A 61 6.89 -25.70 27.22
CA ALA A 61 7.03 -26.95 27.96
C ALA A 61 7.34 -26.73 29.46
N GLY A 62 7.16 -27.78 30.27
CA GLY A 62 7.42 -27.77 31.72
C GLY A 62 6.42 -26.91 32.50
N ASP A 63 6.88 -26.24 33.56
CA ASP A 63 6.04 -25.46 34.49
C ASP A 63 5.29 -24.27 33.83
N LYS A 64 5.63 -23.93 32.59
CA LYS A 64 4.97 -22.87 31.81
C LYS A 64 3.78 -23.36 31.00
N LYS A 65 3.58 -24.68 30.89
CA LYS A 65 2.54 -25.29 30.06
C LYS A 65 1.13 -24.91 30.51
N GLU A 66 0.84 -25.05 31.81
CA GLU A 66 -0.47 -24.71 32.38
C GLU A 66 -0.80 -23.22 32.20
N LYS A 67 0.20 -22.34 32.42
CA LYS A 67 0.05 -20.89 32.18
C LYS A 67 -0.17 -20.57 30.70
N ALA A 68 0.49 -21.30 29.81
CA ALA A 68 0.37 -21.12 28.37
C ALA A 68 -0.99 -21.62 27.85
N GLU A 69 -1.46 -22.77 28.31
CA GLU A 69 -2.80 -23.31 28.00
C GLU A 69 -3.90 -22.35 28.45
N LYS A 70 -3.81 -21.82 29.68
CA LYS A 70 -4.75 -20.81 30.18
C LYS A 70 -4.74 -19.55 29.32
N LYS A 71 -3.55 -19.03 28.99
CA LYS A 71 -3.42 -17.85 28.13
C LYS A 71 -3.92 -18.10 26.71
N PHE A 72 -3.65 -19.27 26.16
CA PHE A 72 -4.09 -19.67 24.83
C PHE A 72 -5.62 -19.75 24.76
N LYS A 73 -6.26 -20.32 25.79
CA LYS A 73 -7.73 -20.33 25.91
C LYS A 73 -8.29 -18.91 26.01
N GLU A 74 -7.72 -18.06 26.86
CA GLU A 74 -8.12 -16.64 26.99
C GLU A 74 -8.04 -15.90 25.64
N ILE A 75 -6.94 -16.07 24.91
CA ILE A 75 -6.71 -15.45 23.59
C ILE A 75 -7.69 -15.99 22.53
N ALA A 76 -7.98 -17.28 22.54
CA ALA A 76 -8.95 -17.90 21.62
C ALA A 76 -10.39 -17.43 21.87
N THR A 77 -10.79 -17.33 23.14
CA THR A 77 -12.10 -16.79 23.51
C THR A 77 -12.21 -15.30 23.14
N ALA A 78 -11.17 -14.51 23.41
CA ALA A 78 -11.14 -13.11 23.02
C ALA A 78 -11.29 -12.94 21.49
N TYR A 79 -10.62 -13.77 20.69
CA TYR A 79 -10.76 -13.72 19.24
C TYR A 79 -12.14 -14.15 18.77
N GLU A 80 -12.73 -15.22 19.32
CA GLU A 80 -14.08 -15.66 18.93
C GLU A 80 -15.14 -14.58 19.15
N VAL A 81 -15.00 -13.80 20.23
CA VAL A 81 -15.92 -12.70 20.56
C VAL A 81 -15.64 -11.47 19.70
N LEU A 82 -14.38 -11.06 19.57
CA LEU A 82 -14.02 -9.80 18.91
C LEU A 82 -14.02 -9.88 17.37
N SER A 83 -13.95 -11.09 16.79
CA SER A 83 -14.03 -11.30 15.34
C SER A 83 -15.46 -11.38 14.81
N ASP A 84 -16.45 -11.65 15.67
CA ASP A 84 -17.87 -11.65 15.30
C ASP A 84 -18.48 -10.27 15.58
N PRO A 85 -19.00 -9.56 14.57
CA PRO A 85 -19.54 -8.20 14.77
C PRO A 85 -20.68 -8.12 15.79
N GLU A 86 -21.51 -9.17 15.91
CA GLU A 86 -22.64 -9.21 16.83
C GLU A 86 -22.17 -9.47 18.26
N LYS A 87 -21.29 -10.47 18.46
CA LYS A 87 -20.70 -10.75 19.78
C LYS A 87 -19.84 -9.60 20.28
N ARG A 88 -19.05 -8.97 19.40
CA ARG A 88 -18.27 -7.78 19.73
C ARG A 88 -19.16 -6.65 20.20
N ARG A 89 -20.27 -6.37 19.50
CA ARG A 89 -21.25 -5.35 19.89
C ARG A 89 -21.88 -5.65 21.25
N VAL A 90 -22.26 -6.91 21.51
CA VAL A 90 -22.82 -7.33 22.80
C VAL A 90 -21.79 -7.18 23.91
N TYR A 91 -20.55 -7.62 23.69
CA TYR A 91 -19.45 -7.47 24.62
C TYR A 91 -19.13 -6.00 24.92
N ASP A 92 -19.12 -5.15 23.89
CA ASP A 92 -18.81 -3.73 24.02
C ASP A 92 -19.84 -3.00 24.91
N GLN A 93 -21.11 -3.44 24.86
CA GLN A 93 -22.23 -2.86 25.59
C GLN A 93 -22.42 -3.46 27.00
N LEU A 94 -22.24 -4.78 27.14
CA LEU A 94 -22.68 -5.53 28.31
C LEU A 94 -21.55 -6.25 29.06
N GLY A 95 -20.32 -6.24 28.54
CA GLY A 95 -19.20 -6.98 29.12
C GLY A 95 -19.34 -8.50 28.93
N GLU A 96 -18.53 -9.30 29.63
CA GLU A 96 -18.64 -10.76 29.58
C GLU A 96 -20.02 -11.27 30.01
N GLU A 97 -20.69 -10.56 30.93
CA GLU A 97 -22.03 -10.89 31.42
C GLU A 97 -23.08 -10.90 30.30
N GLY A 98 -22.92 -10.09 29.25
CA GLY A 98 -23.83 -10.07 28.12
C GLY A 98 -23.68 -11.27 27.18
N LEU A 99 -22.55 -11.97 27.26
CA LEU A 99 -22.27 -13.17 26.48
C LEU A 99 -22.75 -14.45 27.20
N SER A 100 -22.83 -14.41 28.54
CA SER A 100 -23.50 -15.42 29.38
C SER A 100 -24.98 -15.10 29.50
N GLY A 101 -25.88 -16.00 29.09
CA GLY A 101 -27.33 -15.78 29.10
C GLY A 101 -28.02 -15.64 30.48
N GLU A 102 -27.35 -15.12 31.51
CA GLU A 102 -27.84 -15.04 32.90
C GLU A 102 -28.04 -13.61 33.45
N GLY A 103 -27.72 -12.56 32.70
CA GLY A 103 -27.65 -11.19 33.23
C GLY A 103 -28.86 -10.26 33.05
N GLY A 104 -30.05 -10.75 32.67
CA GLY A 104 -31.25 -9.93 32.47
C GLY A 104 -32.32 -10.14 33.55
N PRO A 105 -32.95 -9.08 34.10
CA PRO A 105 -34.08 -9.24 35.02
C PRO A 105 -35.27 -9.86 34.29
N GLY A 106 -35.37 -11.20 34.33
CA GLY A 106 -36.42 -11.95 33.65
C GLY A 106 -36.09 -13.43 33.38
N GLY A 107 -35.27 -14.07 34.22
CA GLY A 107 -34.91 -15.47 34.04
C GLY A 107 -36.11 -16.43 34.18
N GLN A 108 -36.73 -16.82 33.06
CA GLN A 108 -37.38 -18.13 32.90
C GLN A 108 -37.65 -18.46 31.41
N GLY A 109 -36.92 -19.44 30.88
CA GLY A 109 -37.39 -20.44 29.90
C GLY A 109 -38.29 -20.02 28.72
N GLY A 110 -37.88 -19.06 27.89
CA GLY A 110 -38.52 -18.77 26.60
C GLY A 110 -37.71 -19.25 25.39
N PRO A 111 -38.32 -19.81 24.33
CA PRO A 111 -37.62 -20.22 23.11
C PRO A 111 -37.16 -18.98 22.34
N GLY A 112 -35.95 -18.51 22.65
CA GLY A 112 -35.37 -17.30 22.06
C GLY A 112 -34.16 -16.69 22.78
N GLY A 113 -33.70 -17.25 23.90
CA GLY A 113 -32.50 -16.77 24.59
C GLY A 113 -31.22 -17.02 23.76
N MET A 114 -30.57 -15.96 23.28
CA MET A 114 -29.27 -16.05 22.61
C MET A 114 -28.19 -16.42 23.62
N HIS A 115 -27.80 -17.69 23.64
CA HIS A 115 -26.75 -18.21 24.50
C HIS A 115 -25.43 -18.29 23.71
N PHE A 116 -24.52 -17.33 23.91
CA PHE A 116 -23.19 -17.30 23.28
C PHE A 116 -22.14 -18.02 24.17
N GLN A 117 -22.34 -19.32 24.43
CA GLN A 117 -21.27 -20.13 25.01
C GLN A 117 -20.13 -20.29 23.98
N PHE A 118 -18.88 -20.20 24.44
CA PHE A 118 -17.69 -20.60 23.69
C PHE A 118 -17.85 -22.07 23.25
N ARG A 119 -18.15 -22.30 21.97
CA ARG A 119 -18.50 -23.63 21.43
C ARG A 119 -17.33 -24.35 20.75
N GLY A 120 -16.19 -23.69 20.58
CA GLY A 120 -15.01 -24.27 19.94
C GLY A 120 -14.01 -24.86 20.93
N ASP A 121 -13.31 -25.92 20.54
CA ASP A 121 -12.01 -26.24 21.16
C ASP A 121 -10.99 -25.16 20.73
N PRO A 122 -10.24 -24.51 21.64
CA PRO A 122 -9.20 -23.54 21.27
C PRO A 122 -8.21 -24.08 20.23
N MET A 123 -7.90 -25.39 20.29
CA MET A 123 -7.06 -26.06 19.30
C MET A 123 -7.76 -26.23 17.95
N HIS A 124 -9.09 -26.35 17.93
CA HIS A 124 -9.86 -26.38 16.68
C HIS A 124 -9.85 -25.01 15.99
N ILE A 125 -10.01 -23.91 16.74
CA ILE A 125 -9.90 -22.54 16.19
C ILE A 125 -8.49 -22.33 15.63
N PHE A 126 -7.45 -22.76 16.36
CA PHE A 126 -6.07 -22.73 15.88
C PHE A 126 -5.87 -23.59 14.63
N ASN A 127 -6.38 -24.82 14.59
CA ASN A 127 -6.23 -25.71 13.45
C ASN A 127 -6.99 -25.22 12.21
N GLN A 128 -8.15 -24.57 12.38
CA GLN A 128 -8.87 -23.88 11.32
C GLN A 128 -8.06 -22.68 10.80
N PHE A 129 -7.34 -22.01 11.70
CA PHE A 129 -6.52 -20.86 11.37
C PHE A 129 -5.20 -21.25 10.67
N PHE A 130 -4.54 -22.34 11.09
CA PHE A 130 -3.23 -22.80 10.61
C PHE A 130 -3.29 -24.04 9.67
N GLY A 131 -4.49 -24.51 9.32
CA GLY A 131 -4.71 -25.49 8.25
C GLY A 131 -4.27 -26.94 8.58
N GLY A 132 -4.24 -27.32 9.87
CA GLY A 132 -3.89 -28.68 10.31
C GLY A 132 -2.47 -29.16 9.95
N GLY A 133 -1.62 -28.28 9.43
CA GLY A 133 -0.20 -28.52 9.22
C GLY A 133 0.60 -27.82 10.32
N ASP A 134 1.51 -28.54 10.96
CA ASP A 134 2.27 -28.04 12.12
C ASP A 134 3.02 -26.73 11.80
N PRO A 135 2.59 -25.58 12.35
CA PRO A 135 3.31 -24.32 12.18
C PRO A 135 4.65 -24.30 12.94
N PHE A 136 4.94 -25.38 13.67
CA PHE A 136 6.16 -25.63 14.45
C PHE A 136 7.10 -26.63 13.78
N GLY A 137 6.76 -27.15 12.59
CA GLY A 137 7.54 -28.13 11.82
C GLY A 137 8.83 -27.55 11.24
N GLY A 138 9.85 -27.40 12.07
CA GLY A 138 11.24 -27.21 11.66
C GLY A 138 11.84 -28.50 11.09
N GLY A 139 12.59 -28.38 10.00
CA GLY A 139 13.17 -29.49 9.24
C GLY A 139 13.82 -30.58 10.10
N GLY A 140 13.35 -31.80 9.90
CA GLY A 140 13.90 -33.02 10.49
C GLY A 140 13.69 -34.18 9.53
N SER A 141 14.78 -34.65 8.95
CA SER A 141 14.88 -35.85 8.12
C SER A 141 14.11 -37.05 8.70
N GLY A 142 13.12 -37.55 7.97
CA GLY A 142 12.41 -38.80 8.25
C GLY A 142 12.21 -39.61 6.98
N ARG A 143 13.12 -40.57 6.75
CA ARG A 143 12.94 -41.65 5.77
C ARG A 143 11.65 -42.40 6.11
N GLY A 144 10.65 -42.33 5.24
CA GLY A 144 9.38 -43.04 5.35
C GLY A 144 9.10 -43.87 4.11
N GLN A 145 9.81 -45.00 4.01
CA GLN A 145 9.33 -46.31 3.55
C GLN A 145 8.03 -46.32 2.71
N ARG A 146 8.16 -46.30 1.38
CA ARG A 146 7.08 -46.72 0.48
C ARG A 146 7.17 -48.23 0.26
N GLN A 147 6.17 -48.93 0.77
CA GLN A 147 5.82 -50.30 0.42
C GLN A 147 5.70 -50.42 -1.10
N GLY A 148 6.52 -51.33 -1.66
CA GLY A 148 6.41 -51.77 -3.04
C GLY A 148 5.30 -52.81 -3.16
N GLY A 149 4.28 -52.49 -3.95
CA GLY A 149 3.39 -53.44 -4.60
C GLY A 149 3.67 -53.38 -6.10
N GLY A 150 4.30 -54.43 -6.63
CA GLY A 150 4.67 -54.53 -8.04
C GLY A 150 3.52 -54.94 -8.94
N PHE A 151 3.68 -54.73 -10.24
CA PHE A 151 3.30 -55.61 -11.35
C PHE A 151 4.03 -55.14 -12.62
N PRO A 152 4.23 -56.01 -13.63
CA PRO A 152 5.55 -56.23 -14.23
C PRO A 152 5.58 -56.02 -15.75
N GLY A 153 6.80 -55.94 -16.29
CA GLY A 153 7.09 -56.37 -17.66
C GLY A 153 6.94 -55.31 -18.74
N GLY A 154 8.02 -55.07 -19.49
CA GLY A 154 7.99 -54.27 -20.70
C GLY A 154 9.37 -53.79 -21.11
N MET A 155 10.15 -54.69 -21.68
CA MET A 155 11.41 -54.43 -22.39
C MET A 155 11.30 -53.25 -23.38
N GLY A 156 12.41 -52.55 -23.60
CA GLY A 156 12.66 -51.87 -24.87
C GLY A 156 13.13 -50.44 -24.73
N GLY A 157 14.42 -50.25 -24.49
CA GLY A 157 15.07 -48.96 -24.70
C GLY A 157 15.13 -48.61 -26.18
N GLY A 158 14.89 -47.33 -26.49
CA GLY A 158 15.11 -46.75 -27.81
C GLY A 158 15.31 -45.25 -27.64
N PHE A 159 16.57 -44.82 -27.59
CA PHE A 159 16.95 -43.42 -27.72
C PHE A 159 16.73 -42.93 -29.17
N PRO A 160 16.62 -41.59 -29.36
CA PRO A 160 16.00 -40.97 -30.52
C PRO A 160 17.03 -40.59 -31.58
N GLY A 161 16.61 -40.59 -32.84
CA GLY A 161 17.37 -39.94 -33.90
C GLY A 161 16.79 -40.20 -35.29
N GLY A 162 16.64 -39.14 -36.07
CA GLY A 162 16.59 -39.26 -37.53
C GLY A 162 15.36 -38.63 -38.22
N MET A 163 15.47 -37.32 -38.47
CA MET A 163 15.32 -36.66 -39.78
C MET A 163 14.23 -37.10 -40.78
N GLY A 164 13.58 -36.05 -41.34
CA GLY A 164 13.00 -36.04 -42.69
C GLY A 164 11.52 -36.43 -42.69
N GLY A 165 10.56 -35.58 -43.05
CA GLY A 165 10.54 -34.70 -44.22
C GLY A 165 9.55 -35.28 -45.23
N GLY A 166 8.44 -34.59 -45.49
CA GLY A 166 7.54 -34.94 -46.59
C GLY A 166 6.04 -34.86 -46.26
N PHE A 167 5.43 -33.71 -46.54
CA PHE A 167 4.09 -33.66 -47.12
C PHE A 167 4.23 -34.06 -48.61
N PRO A 168 3.26 -34.73 -49.26
CA PRO A 168 2.03 -34.04 -49.67
C PRO A 168 0.75 -34.89 -49.87
N GLY A 169 -0.40 -34.22 -49.72
CA GLY A 169 -1.47 -34.29 -50.72
C GLY A 169 -2.65 -35.26 -50.50
N GLY A 170 -3.84 -34.78 -50.88
CA GLY A 170 -5.03 -35.59 -51.21
C GLY A 170 -6.23 -35.33 -50.30
N MET A 171 -7.09 -34.34 -50.63
CA MET A 171 -8.41 -34.55 -51.29
C MET A 171 -9.45 -35.19 -50.35
N GLY A 172 -10.43 -34.42 -49.85
CA GLY A 172 -11.79 -34.36 -50.42
C GLY A 172 -12.71 -35.33 -49.67
N GLY A 173 -13.97 -35.11 -49.33
CA GLY A 173 -15.01 -34.15 -49.65
C GLY A 173 -16.36 -34.81 -49.27
N GLY A 174 -17.42 -34.03 -49.05
CA GLY A 174 -18.80 -34.51 -48.86
C GLY A 174 -19.19 -34.68 -47.38
N GLY A 175 -20.31 -34.19 -46.88
CA GLY A 175 -21.60 -33.95 -47.51
C GLY A 175 -22.64 -34.89 -46.89
N PHE A 176 -23.50 -34.33 -46.02
CA PHE A 176 -24.73 -34.82 -45.36
C PHE A 176 -25.60 -35.84 -46.17
N PRO A 177 -26.57 -36.62 -45.60
CA PRO A 177 -27.56 -36.17 -44.59
C PRO A 177 -28.25 -37.21 -43.64
N GLY A 178 -28.93 -36.71 -42.60
CA GLY A 178 -30.36 -36.98 -42.32
C GLY A 178 -30.83 -38.21 -41.50
N GLY A 179 -31.66 -37.94 -40.48
CA GLY A 179 -32.65 -38.85 -39.83
C GLY A 179 -32.12 -39.62 -38.61
N GLY A 180 -32.78 -39.76 -37.45
CA GLY A 180 -34.19 -39.62 -37.03
C GLY A 180 -34.51 -40.80 -36.09
N GLY A 181 -34.99 -40.56 -34.85
CA GLY A 181 -35.45 -41.60 -33.90
C GLY A 181 -34.89 -41.40 -32.48
N SER A 182 -35.66 -40.88 -31.52
CA SER A 182 -36.69 -41.57 -30.69
C SER A 182 -36.13 -42.22 -29.41
N GLY A 183 -36.50 -41.64 -28.26
CA GLY A 183 -36.88 -42.38 -27.05
C GLY A 183 -35.78 -42.76 -26.05
N GLY A 184 -35.79 -42.17 -24.85
CA GLY A 184 -34.94 -42.66 -23.75
C GLY A 184 -34.86 -41.80 -22.49
N GLN A 185 -35.98 -41.72 -21.77
CA GLN A 185 -36.08 -41.63 -20.29
C GLN A 185 -35.28 -40.56 -19.52
N ARG A 186 -36.06 -39.55 -19.07
CA ARG A 186 -35.71 -38.58 -18.03
C ARG A 186 -35.61 -39.28 -16.67
N GLY A 187 -34.40 -39.49 -16.18
CA GLY A 187 -34.13 -39.75 -14.77
C GLY A 187 -34.02 -38.43 -14.00
N ARG A 188 -35.12 -38.00 -13.36
CA ARG A 188 -35.11 -36.90 -12.38
C ARG A 188 -34.37 -37.37 -11.12
N ARG A 189 -33.25 -36.74 -10.77
CA ARG A 189 -32.69 -36.77 -9.41
C ARG A 189 -33.07 -35.47 -8.68
N PRO A 190 -33.39 -35.51 -7.38
CA PRO A 190 -33.95 -34.38 -6.65
C PRO A 190 -32.87 -33.33 -6.36
N GLY A 191 -33.30 -32.06 -6.33
CA GLY A 191 -32.44 -30.91 -6.13
C GLY A 191 -31.61 -30.97 -4.85
N GLY A 192 -30.31 -30.75 -5.01
CA GLY A 192 -29.46 -30.19 -3.96
C GLY A 192 -29.55 -28.68 -4.05
N GLY A 193 -30.06 -28.04 -2.99
CA GLY A 193 -30.05 -26.58 -2.85
C GLY A 193 -28.64 -26.00 -2.84
N PRO A 194 -28.50 -24.67 -2.95
CA PRO A 194 -27.20 -24.02 -2.96
C PRO A 194 -26.58 -24.17 -1.57
N GLY A 195 -25.62 -25.09 -1.44
CA GLY A 195 -24.76 -25.18 -0.28
C GLY A 195 -23.87 -23.94 -0.24
N GLY A 196 -24.33 -22.93 0.51
CA GLY A 196 -23.50 -21.82 0.97
C GLY A 196 -22.42 -22.34 1.90
N GLY A 197 -21.34 -22.85 1.31
CA GLY A 197 -20.10 -23.12 2.02
C GLY A 197 -19.44 -21.79 2.36
N GLN A 198 -19.74 -21.26 3.56
CA GLN A 198 -18.85 -20.34 4.26
C GLN A 198 -17.55 -21.09 4.55
N HIS A 199 -16.61 -21.03 3.62
CA HIS A 199 -15.23 -21.36 3.89
C HIS A 199 -14.60 -20.12 4.54
N GLY A 200 -14.47 -20.18 5.87
CA GLY A 200 -13.76 -19.19 6.65
C GLY A 200 -12.31 -19.08 6.18
N GLY A 201 -11.85 -17.84 6.00
CA GLY A 201 -10.52 -17.52 5.51
C GLY A 201 -9.42 -18.07 6.42
N GLY A 202 -8.65 -19.02 5.88
CA GLY A 202 -7.43 -19.53 6.51
C GLY A 202 -6.30 -18.48 6.54
N ALA A 203 -5.20 -18.78 7.22
CA ALA A 203 -4.02 -17.92 7.23
C ALA A 203 -3.49 -17.64 5.82
N GLY A 204 -3.26 -16.37 5.52
CA GLY A 204 -2.63 -15.91 4.30
C GLY A 204 -1.14 -16.24 4.31
N LEU A 205 -0.59 -16.49 3.13
CA LEU A 205 0.81 -16.92 2.96
C LEU A 205 1.83 -15.85 3.42
N TYR A 206 1.38 -14.60 3.54
CA TYR A 206 2.21 -13.42 3.80
C TYR A 206 1.89 -12.69 5.12
N ASP A 207 1.00 -13.24 5.95
CA ASP A 207 0.48 -12.58 7.17
C ASP A 207 1.57 -12.10 8.15
N SER A 208 2.71 -12.79 8.16
CA SER A 208 3.86 -12.49 9.02
C SER A 208 4.90 -11.56 8.37
N ASP A 209 4.79 -11.24 7.09
CA ASP A 209 5.75 -10.39 6.38
C ASP A 209 5.27 -8.93 6.32
N PRO A 210 5.91 -8.00 7.06
CA PRO A 210 5.50 -6.60 7.04
C PRO A 210 5.79 -5.88 5.72
N ASN A 211 6.51 -6.51 4.78
CA ASN A 211 6.91 -5.90 3.52
C ASN A 211 5.96 -6.24 2.37
N VAL A 212 5.17 -7.29 2.52
CA VAL A 212 4.17 -7.70 1.52
C VAL A 212 2.81 -7.19 1.99
N GLU A 213 2.22 -6.32 1.19
CA GLU A 213 0.90 -5.75 1.51
C GLU A 213 -0.20 -6.73 1.12
N GLU A 214 -1.07 -7.07 2.07
CA GLU A 214 -2.29 -7.82 1.77
C GLU A 214 -3.27 -6.90 1.03
N VAL A 215 -3.63 -7.30 -0.18
CA VAL A 215 -4.47 -6.50 -1.06
C VAL A 215 -5.84 -7.17 -1.18
N THR A 216 -6.87 -6.43 -0.76
CA THR A 216 -8.29 -6.80 -0.84
C THR A 216 -8.99 -5.92 -1.87
N GLU A 217 -10.27 -6.18 -2.16
CA GLU A 217 -11.05 -5.30 -3.03
C GLU A 217 -11.06 -3.84 -2.55
N GLY A 218 -11.09 -3.61 -1.23
CA GLY A 218 -11.10 -2.27 -0.64
C GLY A 218 -9.74 -1.56 -0.66
N SER A 219 -8.62 -2.31 -0.63
CA SER A 219 -7.27 -1.75 -0.67
C SER A 219 -6.59 -1.84 -2.03
N PHE A 220 -7.28 -2.41 -3.04
CA PHE A 220 -6.76 -2.50 -4.40
C PHE A 220 -6.44 -1.09 -4.95
N PRO A 221 -5.31 -0.88 -5.64
CA PRO A 221 -4.86 0.44 -6.09
C PRO A 221 -5.69 1.08 -7.24
N ALA A 222 -7.00 0.93 -7.25
CA ALA A 222 -7.90 1.47 -8.27
C ALA A 222 -7.91 3.01 -8.24
N GLY A 223 -7.58 3.65 -9.38
CA GLY A 223 -7.75 5.10 -9.58
C GLY A 223 -6.83 6.05 -8.80
N ALA A 224 -6.12 5.58 -7.77
CA ALA A 224 -5.26 6.40 -6.91
C ALA A 224 -3.98 5.68 -6.48
N ALA A 225 -3.36 4.86 -7.35
CA ALA A 225 -1.97 4.49 -7.11
C ALA A 225 -1.20 5.80 -6.91
N GLU A 226 -0.49 5.94 -5.78
CA GLU A 226 0.28 7.13 -5.39
C GLU A 226 1.47 7.42 -6.35
N GLY A 227 1.37 7.00 -7.62
CA GLY A 227 2.40 6.92 -8.65
C GLY A 227 3.41 5.79 -8.43
N TYR A 228 3.14 4.88 -7.49
CA TYR A 228 3.90 3.64 -7.36
C TYR A 228 3.51 2.63 -8.44
N VAL A 229 4.52 1.88 -8.90
CA VAL A 229 4.32 0.56 -9.52
C VAL A 229 3.93 -0.41 -8.42
N TRP A 230 2.83 -1.14 -8.61
CA TRP A 230 2.41 -2.23 -7.73
C TRP A 230 2.72 -3.55 -8.40
N LEU A 231 3.51 -4.39 -7.74
CA LEU A 231 3.75 -5.77 -8.13
C LEU A 231 2.83 -6.66 -7.31
N LEU A 232 1.94 -7.40 -7.97
CA LEU A 232 0.84 -8.14 -7.35
C LEU A 232 0.95 -9.62 -7.64
N GLU A 233 0.91 -10.43 -6.59
CA GLU A 233 0.74 -11.88 -6.69
C GLU A 233 -0.70 -12.26 -6.37
N PHE A 234 -1.35 -12.96 -7.28
CA PHE A 234 -2.62 -13.63 -7.05
C PHE A 234 -2.33 -15.09 -6.70
N TYR A 235 -2.70 -15.51 -5.48
CA TYR A 235 -2.32 -16.79 -4.91
C TYR A 235 -3.48 -17.51 -4.23
N ALA A 236 -3.25 -18.77 -3.86
CA ALA A 236 -4.10 -19.51 -2.93
C ALA A 236 -3.20 -20.21 -1.88
N PRO A 237 -3.56 -20.25 -0.57
CA PRO A 237 -2.68 -20.75 0.49
C PRO A 237 -2.30 -22.23 0.34
N TRP A 238 -3.19 -23.03 -0.25
CA TRP A 238 -2.98 -24.46 -0.47
C TRP A 238 -2.04 -24.75 -1.67
N CYS A 239 -1.75 -23.77 -2.52
CA CYS A 239 -0.95 -23.97 -3.73
C CYS A 239 0.55 -24.12 -3.43
N GLY A 240 1.12 -25.27 -3.79
CA GLY A 240 2.55 -25.55 -3.61
C GLY A 240 3.47 -24.58 -4.37
N HIS A 241 3.08 -24.13 -5.56
CA HIS A 241 3.86 -23.15 -6.33
C HIS A 241 3.85 -21.76 -5.68
N CYS A 242 2.74 -21.34 -5.05
CA CYS A 242 2.65 -20.10 -4.27
C CYS A 242 3.57 -20.18 -3.05
N ARG A 243 3.51 -21.28 -2.28
CA ARG A 243 4.39 -21.49 -1.12
C ARG A 243 5.88 -21.44 -1.50
N ASN A 244 6.27 -21.96 -2.65
CA ASN A 244 7.64 -21.87 -3.16
C ASN A 244 8.02 -20.46 -3.65
N LEU A 245 7.05 -19.66 -4.08
CA LEU A 245 7.26 -18.27 -4.48
C LEU A 245 7.40 -17.34 -3.26
N ALA A 246 6.66 -17.61 -2.18
CA ALA A 246 6.62 -16.77 -0.99
C ALA A 246 7.96 -16.24 -0.47
N PRO A 247 8.98 -17.07 -0.21
CA PRO A 247 10.26 -16.56 0.28
C PRO A 247 10.99 -15.68 -0.75
N LYS A 248 10.74 -15.87 -2.05
CA LYS A 248 11.29 -15.01 -3.12
C LYS A 248 10.50 -13.71 -3.20
N TRP A 249 9.17 -13.77 -3.05
CA TRP A 249 8.28 -12.62 -3.04
C TRP A 249 8.62 -11.67 -1.88
N SER A 250 8.82 -12.20 -0.67
CA SER A 250 9.31 -11.46 0.50
C SER A 250 10.65 -10.75 0.24
N LYS A 251 11.57 -11.41 -0.46
CA LYS A 251 12.86 -10.79 -0.85
C LYS A 251 12.67 -9.64 -1.84
N VAL A 252 11.76 -9.79 -2.80
CA VAL A 252 11.40 -8.72 -3.75
C VAL A 252 10.79 -7.54 -3.02
N ALA A 253 9.83 -7.78 -2.12
CA ALA A 253 9.20 -6.77 -1.28
C ALA A 253 10.21 -5.96 -0.48
N LYS A 254 11.15 -6.65 0.19
CA LYS A 254 12.23 -5.99 0.93
C LYS A 254 13.16 -5.18 0.02
N ALA A 255 13.50 -5.69 -1.16
CA ALA A 255 14.39 -5.01 -2.09
C ALA A 255 13.76 -3.77 -2.76
N LEU A 256 12.43 -3.75 -2.88
CA LEU A 256 11.68 -2.67 -3.54
C LEU A 256 11.11 -1.63 -2.57
N GLN A 257 11.41 -1.72 -1.27
CA GLN A 257 10.93 -0.76 -0.27
C GLN A 257 11.18 0.70 -0.71
N GLY A 258 10.09 1.47 -0.80
CA GLY A 258 10.12 2.88 -1.22
C GLY A 258 10.32 3.11 -2.73
N VAL A 259 10.58 2.07 -3.51
CA VAL A 259 10.71 2.10 -4.98
C VAL A 259 9.43 1.63 -5.65
N ALA A 260 8.88 0.50 -5.21
CA ALA A 260 7.63 -0.07 -5.71
C ALA A 260 6.89 -0.74 -4.54
N LYS A 261 5.59 -0.93 -4.71
CA LYS A 261 4.76 -1.66 -3.76
C LYS A 261 4.68 -3.13 -4.18
N VAL A 262 4.72 -4.03 -3.21
CA VAL A 262 4.62 -5.46 -3.44
C VAL A 262 3.45 -5.97 -2.63
N GLY A 263 2.44 -6.46 -3.31
CA GLY A 263 1.19 -6.91 -2.72
C GLY A 263 0.88 -8.36 -3.05
N ALA A 264 0.03 -8.97 -2.24
CA ALA A 264 -0.48 -10.32 -2.45
C ALA A 264 -1.99 -10.35 -2.24
N ILE A 265 -2.70 -11.02 -3.14
CA ILE A 265 -4.15 -11.21 -3.15
C ILE A 265 -4.43 -12.68 -2.94
N ASN A 266 -5.08 -13.03 -1.82
CA ASN A 266 -5.57 -14.38 -1.60
C ASN A 266 -6.88 -14.58 -2.39
N CYS A 267 -6.85 -15.38 -3.45
CA CYS A 267 -8.02 -15.61 -4.29
C CYS A 267 -9.05 -16.58 -3.71
N ASP A 268 -8.73 -17.29 -2.62
CA ASP A 268 -9.74 -18.05 -1.88
C ASP A 268 -10.70 -17.09 -1.14
N ASP A 269 -10.17 -15.98 -0.62
CA ASP A 269 -10.92 -14.93 0.07
C ASP A 269 -11.48 -13.89 -0.92
N GLU A 270 -10.66 -13.44 -1.87
CA GLU A 270 -10.95 -12.34 -2.81
C GLU A 270 -11.39 -12.84 -4.20
N LYS A 271 -12.36 -13.76 -4.23
CA LYS A 271 -12.81 -14.43 -5.47
C LYS A 271 -13.27 -13.46 -6.56
N ALA A 272 -14.03 -12.43 -6.18
CA ALA A 272 -14.56 -11.43 -7.12
C ALA A 272 -13.43 -10.61 -7.75
N LEU A 273 -12.46 -10.16 -6.95
CA LEU A 273 -11.30 -9.41 -7.40
C LEU A 273 -10.45 -10.25 -8.36
N CYS A 274 -10.17 -11.51 -8.02
CA CYS A 274 -9.41 -12.40 -8.88
C CYS A 274 -10.16 -12.74 -10.19
N GLY A 275 -11.48 -12.93 -10.12
CA GLY A 275 -12.32 -13.12 -11.31
C GLY A 275 -12.29 -11.90 -12.24
N LYS A 276 -12.42 -10.69 -11.69
CA LYS A 276 -12.36 -9.42 -12.45
C LYS A 276 -11.02 -9.22 -13.18
N HIS A 277 -9.93 -9.70 -12.61
CA HIS A 277 -8.60 -9.63 -13.21
C HIS A 277 -8.21 -10.85 -14.06
N GLY A 278 -9.17 -11.75 -14.33
CA GLY A 278 -9.00 -12.88 -15.24
C GLY A 278 -7.99 -13.92 -14.74
N ILE A 279 -7.91 -14.14 -13.43
CA ILE A 279 -6.97 -15.09 -12.85
C ILE A 279 -7.50 -16.52 -13.05
N GLN A 280 -6.76 -17.32 -13.84
CA GLN A 280 -7.13 -18.70 -14.20
C GLN A 280 -6.26 -19.75 -13.51
N GLY A 281 -5.18 -19.35 -12.84
CA GLY A 281 -4.26 -20.27 -12.16
C GLY A 281 -3.31 -19.54 -11.21
N PHE A 282 -2.65 -20.31 -10.34
CA PHE A 282 -1.83 -19.76 -9.25
C PHE A 282 -0.39 -20.29 -9.26
N PRO A 283 0.59 -19.46 -8.84
CA PRO A 283 0.45 -18.02 -8.69
C PRO A 283 0.37 -17.34 -10.06
N THR A 284 -0.38 -16.26 -10.14
CA THR A 284 -0.35 -15.33 -11.29
C THR A 284 0.26 -14.02 -10.81
N ILE A 285 1.26 -13.52 -11.55
CA ILE A 285 1.97 -12.29 -11.21
C ILE A 285 1.58 -11.24 -12.23
N LYS A 286 1.12 -10.09 -11.73
CA LYS A 286 0.82 -8.92 -12.57
C LYS A 286 1.41 -7.67 -11.93
N ALA A 287 1.64 -6.65 -12.73
CA ALA A 287 1.94 -5.32 -12.25
C ALA A 287 0.79 -4.38 -12.55
N TYR A 288 0.45 -3.52 -11.60
CA TYR A 288 -0.49 -2.44 -11.80
C TYR A 288 0.27 -1.11 -11.89
N VAL A 289 0.16 -0.45 -13.04
CA VAL A 289 0.88 0.80 -13.35
C VAL A 289 -0.07 1.75 -14.05
N ASN A 290 -0.32 2.92 -13.46
CA ASN A 290 -1.16 3.98 -14.04
C ASN A 290 -2.52 3.48 -14.57
N GLY A 291 -3.23 2.66 -13.79
CA GLY A 291 -4.54 2.13 -14.20
C GLY A 291 -4.49 0.88 -15.08
N ARG A 292 -3.30 0.39 -15.44
CA ARG A 292 -3.13 -0.76 -16.33
C ARG A 292 -2.56 -1.96 -15.60
N MET A 293 -3.16 -3.12 -15.83
CA MET A 293 -2.60 -4.42 -15.43
C MET A 293 -1.68 -4.93 -16.54
N ILE A 294 -0.49 -5.41 -16.16
CA ILE A 294 0.53 -5.93 -17.05
C ILE A 294 0.93 -7.32 -16.54
N ASP A 295 0.87 -8.32 -17.41
CA ASP A 295 1.14 -9.71 -17.02
C ASP A 295 2.64 -10.01 -17.02
N TYR A 296 3.09 -10.77 -16.02
CA TYR A 296 4.45 -11.27 -15.95
C TYR A 296 4.51 -12.75 -16.35
N ASN A 297 5.25 -13.03 -17.41
CA ASN A 297 5.47 -14.39 -17.92
C ASN A 297 6.95 -14.84 -17.83
N GLY A 298 7.81 -14.05 -17.18
CA GLY A 298 9.21 -14.39 -16.96
C GLY A 298 9.42 -15.40 -15.83
N ASP A 299 10.67 -15.75 -15.55
CA ASP A 299 11.00 -16.62 -14.43
C ASP A 299 10.76 -15.93 -13.09
N ARG A 300 10.31 -16.71 -12.11
CA ARG A 300 9.91 -16.18 -10.80
C ARG A 300 11.08 -16.05 -9.83
N SER A 301 12.28 -15.75 -10.33
CA SER A 301 13.42 -15.44 -9.47
C SER A 301 13.26 -14.04 -8.85
N ALA A 302 13.76 -13.86 -7.63
CA ALA A 302 13.65 -12.56 -6.96
C ALA A 302 14.37 -11.44 -7.73
N GLY A 303 15.46 -11.77 -8.43
CA GLY A 303 16.19 -10.81 -9.28
C GLY A 303 15.32 -10.30 -10.43
N ASN A 304 14.76 -11.22 -11.22
CA ASN A 304 14.03 -10.85 -12.44
C ASN A 304 12.69 -10.20 -12.14
N LEU A 305 12.01 -10.59 -11.06
CA LEU A 305 10.81 -9.90 -10.58
C LEU A 305 11.12 -8.45 -10.15
N LYS A 306 12.21 -8.25 -9.40
CA LYS A 306 12.66 -6.93 -8.95
C LYS A 306 13.06 -6.05 -10.14
N ASP A 307 13.84 -6.58 -11.07
CA ASP A 307 14.30 -5.82 -12.25
C ASP A 307 13.14 -5.50 -13.20
N TRP A 308 12.16 -6.40 -13.34
CA TRP A 308 10.94 -6.13 -14.08
C TRP A 308 10.10 -5.03 -13.42
N ALA A 309 9.89 -5.07 -12.10
CA ALA A 309 9.18 -4.00 -11.39
C ALA A 309 9.86 -2.63 -11.58
N ILE A 310 11.19 -2.59 -11.56
CA ILE A 310 11.97 -1.35 -11.79
C ILE A 310 11.82 -0.86 -13.24
N SER A 311 11.78 -1.77 -14.22
CA SER A 311 11.67 -1.39 -15.64
C SER A 311 10.32 -0.77 -15.99
N LEU A 312 9.28 -1.09 -15.22
CA LEU A 312 7.94 -0.52 -15.36
C LEU A 312 7.81 0.91 -14.81
N ILE A 313 8.77 1.38 -14.01
CA ILE A 313 8.72 2.73 -13.42
C ILE A 313 8.82 3.77 -14.53
N PRO A 314 7.84 4.69 -14.67
CA PRO A 314 7.88 5.72 -15.69
C PRO A 314 9.12 6.61 -15.59
N GLN A 315 9.78 6.85 -16.72
CA GLN A 315 10.95 7.73 -16.79
C GLN A 315 10.49 9.19 -16.76
N LYS A 316 10.38 9.77 -15.56
CA LYS A 316 9.93 11.16 -15.31
C LYS A 316 11.04 12.11 -14.85
N VAL A 317 12.30 11.67 -14.95
CA VAL A 317 13.48 12.44 -14.56
C VAL A 317 14.12 13.07 -15.79
N THR A 318 14.35 14.38 -15.78
CA THR A 318 15.08 15.06 -16.84
C THR A 318 16.57 14.97 -16.58
N VAL A 319 17.33 14.29 -17.45
CA VAL A 319 18.80 14.28 -17.34
C VAL A 319 19.36 15.57 -17.93
N ILE A 320 20.07 16.33 -17.10
CA ILE A 320 20.57 17.66 -17.41
C ILE A 320 22.06 17.54 -17.75
N SER A 321 22.40 17.80 -19.00
CA SER A 321 23.75 17.62 -19.55
C SER A 321 24.41 18.94 -19.97
N SER A 322 23.71 20.07 -19.89
CA SER A 322 24.21 21.38 -20.29
C SER A 322 23.50 22.50 -19.52
N ALA A 323 24.08 23.70 -19.52
CA ALA A 323 23.48 24.89 -18.92
C ALA A 323 22.10 25.20 -19.54
N ASP A 324 21.96 25.14 -20.86
CA ASP A 324 20.69 25.39 -21.54
C ASP A 324 19.58 24.41 -21.10
N LYS A 325 19.93 23.14 -20.90
CA LYS A 325 18.98 22.14 -20.39
C LYS A 325 18.63 22.39 -18.93
N LEU A 326 19.57 22.89 -18.12
CA LEU A 326 19.31 23.29 -16.75
C LEU A 326 18.32 24.46 -16.72
N GLU A 327 18.54 25.49 -17.53
CA GLU A 327 17.63 26.64 -17.65
C GLU A 327 16.24 26.23 -18.15
N ALA A 328 16.18 25.38 -19.19
CA ALA A 328 14.93 24.84 -19.69
C ALA A 328 14.18 24.01 -18.64
N PHE A 329 14.91 23.21 -17.83
CA PHE A 329 14.35 22.44 -16.72
C PHE A 329 13.80 23.37 -15.62
N LEU A 330 14.59 24.33 -15.15
CA LEU A 330 14.17 25.30 -14.14
C LEU A 330 12.96 26.12 -14.60
N GLY A 331 12.90 26.44 -15.91
CA GLY A 331 11.75 27.10 -16.54
C GLY A 331 10.44 26.30 -16.44
N GLN A 332 10.48 24.98 -16.24
CA GLN A 332 9.27 24.16 -15.99
C GLN A 332 8.65 24.44 -14.62
N CYS A 333 9.45 24.91 -13.67
CA CYS A 333 9.04 25.19 -12.29
C CYS A 333 8.64 26.65 -12.06
N GLY A 334 9.01 27.56 -12.97
CA GLY A 334 8.81 29.00 -12.88
C GLY A 334 7.35 29.46 -12.86
N GLY A 335 7.00 30.27 -11.87
CA GLY A 335 5.65 30.77 -11.63
C GLY A 335 5.44 32.28 -11.81
N GLY A 336 6.27 32.96 -12.59
CA GLY A 336 6.14 34.43 -12.75
C GLY A 336 5.04 34.91 -13.70
N ASP A 337 4.50 34.05 -14.57
CA ASP A 337 3.58 34.47 -15.65
C ASP A 337 2.10 34.12 -15.41
N GLY A 338 1.77 33.53 -14.26
CA GLY A 338 0.40 33.15 -13.90
C GLY A 338 -0.23 32.07 -14.80
N LYS A 339 0.55 31.43 -15.69
CA LYS A 339 0.08 30.36 -16.56
C LYS A 339 0.41 28.99 -15.95
N ALA A 340 -0.55 28.08 -15.98
CA ALA A 340 -0.28 26.68 -15.69
C ALA A 340 0.70 26.14 -16.74
N LYS A 341 1.88 25.66 -16.32
CA LYS A 341 2.89 25.09 -17.22
C LYS A 341 2.67 23.59 -17.38
N LYS A 342 2.95 23.08 -18.58
CA LYS A 342 2.97 21.63 -18.85
C LYS A 342 4.07 20.97 -18.00
N GLY A 343 3.74 19.91 -17.26
CA GLY A 343 4.71 19.10 -16.49
C GLY A 343 4.62 19.27 -14.96
N VAL A 344 4.12 20.41 -14.48
CA VAL A 344 3.71 20.63 -13.10
C VAL A 344 2.18 20.72 -13.11
N GLY A 345 1.54 19.56 -13.15
CA GLY A 345 0.13 19.26 -12.83
C GLY A 345 -0.87 20.36 -13.11
N SER A 346 -1.79 20.04 -14.02
CA SER A 346 -2.93 20.87 -14.43
C SER A 346 -3.44 21.82 -13.32
N GLY A 347 -2.99 23.07 -13.35
CA GLY A 347 -3.52 24.16 -12.53
C GLY A 347 -2.56 24.86 -11.56
N ALA A 348 -1.36 24.35 -11.29
CA ALA A 348 -0.41 25.04 -10.43
C ALA A 348 0.30 26.18 -11.18
N ALA A 349 0.10 27.42 -10.74
CA ALA A 349 0.80 28.60 -11.27
C ALA A 349 2.23 28.75 -10.71
N TRP A 350 2.61 27.94 -9.72
CA TRP A 350 3.89 27.96 -9.01
C TRP A 350 4.35 26.52 -8.77
N GLY A 351 5.61 26.21 -9.03
CA GLY A 351 6.13 24.84 -9.03
C GLY A 351 7.46 24.68 -8.30
N GLY A 352 7.74 23.46 -7.86
CA GLY A 352 9.01 23.05 -7.27
C GLY A 352 9.80 22.14 -8.21
N CYS A 353 11.09 22.40 -8.32
CA CYS A 353 12.08 21.60 -9.03
C CYS A 353 12.92 20.85 -8.00
N VAL A 354 12.91 19.52 -8.07
CA VAL A 354 13.81 18.66 -7.32
C VAL A 354 15.01 18.36 -8.22
N LEU A 355 16.20 18.79 -7.81
CA LEU A 355 17.44 18.60 -8.57
C LEU A 355 18.39 17.70 -7.80
N LEU A 356 18.78 16.58 -8.40
CA LEU A 356 19.77 15.66 -7.85
C LEU A 356 21.10 15.81 -8.60
N PHE A 357 22.17 16.08 -7.86
CA PHE A 357 23.54 15.88 -8.32
C PHE A 357 24.01 14.49 -7.91
N SER A 358 24.44 13.68 -8.87
CA SER A 358 24.92 12.31 -8.62
C SER A 358 26.17 12.00 -9.41
N ASP A 359 27.07 11.22 -8.82
CA ASP A 359 28.23 10.59 -9.45
C ASP A 359 27.88 9.32 -10.27
N LYS A 360 26.63 8.86 -10.20
CA LYS A 360 26.19 7.62 -10.84
C LYS A 360 25.95 7.80 -12.34
N LYS A 361 26.27 6.76 -13.11
CA LYS A 361 26.03 6.70 -14.56
C LYS A 361 24.54 6.59 -14.92
N GLN A 362 23.73 6.08 -14.01
CA GLN A 362 22.31 5.86 -14.23
C GLN A 362 21.51 6.37 -13.04
N THR A 363 20.32 6.90 -13.35
CA THR A 363 19.37 7.36 -12.35
C THR A 363 18.92 6.20 -11.46
N SER A 364 18.99 6.40 -10.15
CA SER A 364 18.59 5.36 -9.19
C SER A 364 17.08 5.02 -9.32
N PRO A 365 16.68 3.75 -9.09
CA PRO A 365 15.28 3.36 -9.09
C PRO A 365 14.42 4.16 -8.10
N LEU A 366 14.99 4.48 -6.93
CA LEU A 366 14.36 5.32 -5.92
C LEU A 366 14.00 6.71 -6.48
N TYR A 367 14.96 7.37 -7.13
CA TYR A 367 14.73 8.71 -7.67
C TYR A 367 13.73 8.69 -8.84
N LYS A 368 13.76 7.65 -9.69
CA LYS A 368 12.74 7.43 -10.72
C LYS A 368 11.34 7.24 -10.11
N SER A 369 11.24 6.45 -9.05
CA SER A 369 9.98 6.21 -8.36
C SER A 369 9.42 7.50 -7.75
N LEU A 370 10.24 8.28 -7.04
CA LEU A 370 9.83 9.57 -6.48
C LEU A 370 9.34 10.52 -7.59
N ALA A 371 10.04 10.58 -8.72
CA ALA A 371 9.63 11.41 -9.86
C ALA A 371 8.27 10.97 -10.44
N ALA A 372 7.97 9.66 -10.45
CA ALA A 372 6.67 9.15 -10.89
C ALA A 372 5.55 9.47 -9.89
N GLN A 373 5.80 9.33 -8.58
CA GLN A 373 4.84 9.61 -7.51
C GLN A 373 4.44 11.10 -7.45
N TYR A 374 5.41 11.97 -7.66
CA TYR A 374 5.21 13.41 -7.66
C TYR A 374 5.00 13.97 -9.07
N ALA A 375 4.73 13.12 -10.06
CA ALA A 375 4.45 13.55 -11.41
C ALA A 375 3.29 14.54 -11.40
N GLY A 376 3.54 15.72 -11.98
CA GLY A 376 2.58 16.81 -11.97
C GLY A 376 2.55 17.64 -10.67
N LYS A 377 3.26 17.29 -9.61
CA LYS A 377 3.38 18.15 -8.43
C LYS A 377 4.73 18.84 -8.39
N LEU A 378 5.78 18.13 -8.78
CA LEU A 378 7.15 18.60 -8.80
C LEU A 378 7.85 18.11 -10.07
N ALA A 379 8.77 18.90 -10.60
CA ALA A 379 9.64 18.47 -11.69
C ALA A 379 10.92 17.84 -11.11
N PHE A 380 11.42 16.77 -11.70
CA PHE A 380 12.62 16.07 -11.24
C PHE A 380 13.71 16.15 -12.30
N GLY A 381 14.90 16.56 -11.87
CA GLY A 381 16.08 16.74 -12.71
C GLY A 381 17.30 16.04 -12.10
N GLU A 382 18.16 15.48 -12.93
CA GLU A 382 19.40 14.86 -12.50
C GLU A 382 20.58 15.43 -13.30
N VAL A 383 21.58 15.95 -12.59
CA VAL A 383 22.90 16.28 -13.14
C VAL A 383 23.86 15.19 -12.75
N ARG A 384 24.61 14.67 -13.74
CA ARG A 384 25.63 13.64 -13.51
C ARG A 384 27.01 14.27 -13.43
N GLY A 385 27.68 14.09 -12.30
CA GLY A 385 28.96 14.70 -11.98
C GLY A 385 28.84 16.05 -11.27
N LEU A 386 29.99 16.51 -10.76
CA LEU A 386 30.15 17.77 -10.04
C LEU A 386 31.10 18.67 -10.85
N GLY A 387 30.53 19.42 -11.78
CA GLY A 387 31.26 20.42 -12.59
C GLY A 387 30.71 21.83 -12.35
N ASP A 388 30.81 22.70 -13.35
CA ASP A 388 30.36 24.10 -13.26
C ASP A 388 28.89 24.23 -12.82
N MET A 389 28.03 23.32 -13.27
CA MET A 389 26.62 23.29 -12.84
C MET A 389 26.47 23.03 -11.35
N ALA A 390 27.32 22.19 -10.73
CA ALA A 390 27.27 21.91 -9.31
C ALA A 390 27.81 23.10 -8.49
N ALA A 391 28.88 23.74 -8.97
CA ALA A 391 29.45 24.94 -8.37
C ALA A 391 28.43 26.09 -8.27
N LYS A 392 27.54 26.25 -9.27
CA LYS A 392 26.44 27.25 -9.23
C LYS A 392 25.49 27.09 -8.04
N PHE A 393 25.36 25.88 -7.49
CA PHE A 393 24.53 25.59 -6.31
C PHE A 393 25.35 25.35 -5.04
N GLY A 394 26.66 25.65 -5.07
CA GLY A 394 27.57 25.36 -3.95
C GLY A 394 27.68 23.86 -3.64
N VAL A 395 27.49 23.00 -4.64
CA VAL A 395 27.60 21.54 -4.49
C VAL A 395 29.02 21.07 -4.75
N ASP A 396 29.68 20.70 -3.67
CA ASP A 396 31.05 20.17 -3.61
C ASP A 396 31.07 18.64 -3.46
N LYS A 397 29.98 18.02 -3.02
CA LYS A 397 29.86 16.59 -2.76
C LYS A 397 28.58 16.00 -3.32
N ALA A 398 28.67 14.76 -3.80
CA ALA A 398 27.54 13.96 -4.30
C ALA A 398 27.31 12.74 -3.40
N PRO A 399 26.08 12.21 -3.34
CA PRO A 399 24.86 12.78 -3.93
C PRO A 399 24.37 14.02 -3.17
N ALA A 400 23.87 15.01 -3.88
CA ALA A 400 23.23 16.19 -3.28
C ALA A 400 21.86 16.44 -3.90
N LEU A 401 20.83 16.53 -3.06
CA LEU A 401 19.46 16.78 -3.49
C LEU A 401 19.08 18.22 -3.09
N LEU A 402 18.53 18.96 -4.04
CA LEU A 402 18.11 20.34 -3.86
C LEU A 402 16.63 20.45 -4.20
N MET A 403 15.91 21.27 -3.44
CA MET A 403 14.58 21.75 -3.80
C MET A 403 14.69 23.21 -4.23
N ILE A 404 14.16 23.53 -5.41
CA ILE A 404 14.23 24.86 -6.00
C ILE A 404 12.82 25.31 -6.32
N CYS A 405 12.40 26.44 -5.77
CA CYS A 405 11.09 27.00 -6.04
C CYS A 405 11.13 27.94 -7.23
N ASN A 406 10.10 27.87 -8.08
CA ASN A 406 9.88 28.81 -9.17
C ASN A 406 11.04 28.91 -10.18
N GLY A 407 11.87 27.87 -10.27
CA GLY A 407 13.06 27.88 -11.11
C GLY A 407 14.15 28.87 -10.69
N ASP A 408 13.99 29.53 -9.54
CA ASP A 408 14.94 30.51 -9.03
C ASP A 408 16.01 29.80 -8.18
N VAL A 409 17.24 29.75 -8.73
CA VAL A 409 18.41 29.13 -8.09
C VAL A 409 18.67 29.66 -6.68
N SER A 410 18.32 30.92 -6.39
CA SER A 410 18.53 31.49 -5.06
C SER A 410 17.56 30.98 -3.99
N THR A 411 16.50 30.27 -4.40
CA THR A 411 15.58 29.57 -3.49
C THR A 411 16.01 28.13 -3.21
N ALA A 412 17.17 27.70 -3.74
CA ALA A 412 17.65 26.34 -3.60
C ALA A 412 17.86 26.00 -2.12
N GLU A 413 17.07 25.06 -1.61
CA GLU A 413 17.20 24.47 -0.29
C GLU A 413 17.84 23.09 -0.44
N ARG A 414 19.02 22.89 0.18
CA ARG A 414 19.69 21.59 0.20
C ARG A 414 19.00 20.65 1.18
N TYR A 415 18.84 19.40 0.77
CA TYR A 415 18.39 18.33 1.63
C TYR A 415 19.58 17.72 2.37
N GLU A 416 19.54 17.76 3.71
CA GLU A 416 20.61 17.28 4.59
C GLU A 416 20.34 15.88 5.20
N GLY A 417 19.20 15.27 4.88
CA GLY A 417 18.82 13.98 5.46
C GLY A 417 19.37 12.76 4.71
N GLU A 418 19.00 11.57 5.20
CA GLU A 418 19.38 10.33 4.55
C GLU A 418 18.73 10.18 3.16
N ILE A 419 19.50 9.72 2.16
CA ILE A 419 18.99 9.43 0.80
C ILE A 419 18.18 8.13 0.80
N LYS A 420 17.03 8.14 1.47
CA LYS A 420 16.05 7.07 1.58
C LYS A 420 14.65 7.59 1.24
N SER A 421 13.76 6.68 0.82
CA SER A 421 12.43 7.06 0.35
C SER A 421 11.64 7.88 1.34
N GLY A 422 11.51 7.44 2.60
CA GLY A 422 10.71 8.14 3.63
C GLY A 422 11.21 9.56 3.87
N PRO A 423 12.47 9.73 4.32
CA PRO A 423 13.03 11.05 4.61
C PRO A 423 12.99 12.03 3.43
N ILE A 424 13.27 11.58 2.20
CA ILE A 424 13.16 12.42 1.01
C ILE A 424 11.71 12.80 0.75
N ARG A 425 10.77 11.84 0.84
CA ARG A 425 9.34 12.06 0.60
C ARG A 425 8.79 13.10 1.58
N ASP A 426 9.14 12.98 2.85
CA ASP A 426 8.71 13.91 3.90
C ASP A 426 9.27 15.33 3.67
N PHE A 427 10.48 15.43 3.11
CA PHE A 427 11.05 16.71 2.71
C PHE A 427 10.32 17.33 1.50
N ILE A 428 10.19 16.60 0.39
CA ILE A 428 9.66 17.16 -0.87
C ILE A 428 8.14 17.36 -0.85
N SER A 429 7.40 16.56 -0.07
CA SER A 429 5.94 16.68 0.07
C SER A 429 5.49 18.06 0.56
N LYS A 430 6.32 18.73 1.37
CA LYS A 430 6.09 20.11 1.85
C LYS A 430 5.96 21.13 0.72
N TYR A 431 6.54 20.84 -0.45
CA TYR A 431 6.55 21.72 -1.62
C TYR A 431 5.55 21.30 -2.68
N ALA A 432 5.15 20.03 -2.70
CA ALA A 432 4.26 19.45 -3.71
C ALA A 432 2.88 20.12 -3.79
N GLY A 433 2.44 20.79 -2.72
CA GLY A 433 1.21 21.57 -2.69
C GLY A 433 1.34 23.03 -3.17
N GLY A 434 2.52 23.45 -3.64
CA GLY A 434 2.77 24.79 -4.18
C GLY A 434 2.86 25.92 -3.14
N ARG A 435 2.26 25.78 -1.95
CA ARG A 435 2.24 26.81 -0.90
C ARG A 435 3.64 27.32 -0.50
N LYS A 436 4.57 26.41 -0.18
CA LYS A 436 5.94 26.79 0.20
C LYS A 436 6.70 27.49 -0.94
N CYS A 437 6.44 27.09 -2.19
CA CYS A 437 7.05 27.78 -3.34
C CYS A 437 6.37 29.11 -3.67
N ALA A 438 5.07 29.28 -3.38
CA ALA A 438 4.39 30.56 -3.51
C ALA A 438 4.93 31.61 -2.50
N SER A 439 5.33 31.20 -1.30
CA SER A 439 5.96 32.09 -0.33
C SER A 439 7.43 32.42 -0.66
N ALA A 440 8.12 31.54 -1.39
CA ALA A 440 9.53 31.68 -1.78
C ALA A 440 9.74 32.52 -3.06
N VAL A 441 8.69 33.20 -3.55
CA VAL A 441 8.78 34.04 -4.74
C VAL A 441 9.69 35.24 -4.47
N LYS A 442 10.83 35.29 -5.16
CA LYS A 442 11.51 36.56 -5.39
C LYS A 442 10.68 37.37 -6.38
N VAL A 443 10.03 38.39 -5.84
CA VAL A 443 9.47 39.46 -6.64
C VAL A 443 10.62 40.36 -7.04
N ASP A 444 10.98 40.30 -8.31
CA ASP A 444 11.79 41.32 -8.93
C ASP A 444 10.90 42.39 -9.59
N GLY A 445 11.51 43.50 -10.02
CA GLY A 445 10.79 44.57 -10.72
C GLY A 445 10.13 44.15 -12.04
N LYS A 446 10.37 42.93 -12.52
CA LYS A 446 9.81 42.35 -13.76
C LYS A 446 8.60 41.46 -13.49
N THR A 447 8.30 41.15 -12.22
CA THR A 447 7.19 40.26 -11.85
C THR A 447 5.84 40.94 -12.08
N ASP A 448 5.02 40.34 -12.94
CA ASP A 448 3.70 40.87 -13.30
C ASP A 448 2.59 40.34 -12.38
N PHE A 449 2.43 40.99 -11.23
CA PHE A 449 1.36 40.71 -10.25
C PHE A 449 -0.04 40.75 -10.84
N SER A 450 -0.25 41.46 -11.95
CA SER A 450 -1.57 41.56 -12.58
C SER A 450 -2.07 40.23 -13.14
N LYS A 451 -1.18 39.24 -13.33
CA LYS A 451 -1.53 37.89 -13.81
C LYS A 451 -1.96 36.95 -12.69
N LEU A 452 -1.79 37.31 -11.41
CA LEU A 452 -2.15 36.48 -10.26
C LEU A 452 -3.65 36.56 -9.92
N ARG A 453 -4.23 35.50 -9.35
CA ARG A 453 -5.60 35.53 -8.82
C ARG A 453 -5.66 36.30 -7.49
N VAL A 454 -6.81 36.88 -7.16
CA VAL A 454 -7.00 37.61 -5.90
C VAL A 454 -6.69 36.75 -4.67
N THR A 455 -7.03 35.46 -4.70
CA THR A 455 -6.70 34.50 -3.63
C THR A 455 -5.19 34.34 -3.44
N GLN A 456 -4.42 34.35 -4.52
CA GLN A 456 -2.96 34.25 -4.47
C GLN A 456 -2.35 35.54 -3.94
N LEU A 457 -2.86 36.70 -4.37
CA LEU A 457 -2.40 37.99 -3.85
C LEU A 457 -2.70 38.14 -2.35
N LYS A 458 -3.87 37.70 -1.89
CA LYS A 458 -4.22 37.64 -0.47
C LYS A 458 -3.28 36.72 0.31
N GLN A 459 -2.91 35.58 -0.26
CA GLN A 459 -1.97 34.65 0.36
C GLN A 459 -0.58 35.28 0.50
N LEU A 460 -0.07 35.96 -0.55
CA LEU A 460 1.23 36.66 -0.50
C LEU A 460 1.27 37.75 0.59
N LEU A 461 0.16 38.46 0.80
CA LEU A 461 0.04 39.41 1.91
C LEU A 461 0.07 38.67 3.26
N LYS A 462 -0.79 37.66 3.41
CA LYS A 462 -0.93 36.89 4.66
C LYS A 462 0.37 36.21 5.10
N ASP A 463 1.13 35.67 4.15
CA ASP A 463 2.42 35.01 4.40
C ASP A 463 3.48 35.96 4.98
N ARG A 464 3.31 37.27 4.79
CA ARG A 464 4.16 38.33 5.36
C ARG A 464 3.56 38.99 6.60
N GLY A 465 2.48 38.44 7.15
CA GLY A 465 1.74 39.05 8.25
C GLY A 465 0.96 40.31 7.85
N GLU A 466 0.81 40.55 6.55
CA GLU A 466 0.13 41.70 5.99
C GLU A 466 -1.30 41.35 5.59
N SER A 467 -2.18 42.35 5.63
CA SER A 467 -3.52 42.24 5.08
C SER A 467 -3.85 43.53 4.33
N CYS A 468 -4.83 43.47 3.42
CA CYS A 468 -5.30 44.65 2.69
C CYS A 468 -6.81 44.76 2.83
N PRO A 469 -7.31 45.19 4.01
CA PRO A 469 -8.74 45.40 4.23
C PRO A 469 -9.35 46.46 3.29
N GLU A 470 -8.54 47.40 2.80
CA GLU A 470 -8.91 48.43 1.83
C GLU A 470 -8.94 47.94 0.37
N CYS A 471 -8.40 46.76 0.08
CA CYS A 471 -8.37 46.22 -1.27
C CYS A 471 -9.75 45.63 -1.66
N VAL A 472 -10.44 46.30 -2.57
CA VAL A 472 -11.75 45.84 -3.10
C VAL A 472 -11.54 45.12 -4.42
N GLU A 473 -10.73 45.68 -5.31
CA GLU A 473 -10.50 45.14 -6.64
C GLU A 473 -9.13 44.49 -6.78
N LYS A 474 -8.97 43.59 -7.75
CA LYS A 474 -7.70 42.89 -8.02
C LYS A 474 -6.52 43.85 -8.18
N ARG A 475 -6.73 45.02 -8.80
CA ARG A 475 -5.69 46.06 -8.98
C ARG A 475 -5.16 46.60 -7.64
N ASP A 476 -6.00 46.65 -6.60
CA ASP A 476 -5.61 47.14 -5.29
C ASP A 476 -4.68 46.13 -4.61
N TYR A 477 -5.05 44.84 -4.68
CA TYR A 477 -4.20 43.75 -4.21
C TYR A 477 -2.85 43.72 -4.95
N VAL A 478 -2.87 43.92 -6.26
CA VAL A 478 -1.65 44.02 -7.08
C VAL A 478 -0.77 45.18 -6.64
N LYS A 479 -1.34 46.37 -6.41
CA LYS A 479 -0.60 47.55 -5.93
C LYS A 479 -0.03 47.33 -4.55
N ARG A 480 -0.82 46.79 -3.61
CA ARG A 480 -0.36 46.53 -2.24
C ARG A 480 0.79 45.52 -2.23
N VAL A 481 0.63 44.39 -2.92
CA VAL A 481 1.71 43.41 -3.09
C VAL A 481 2.93 44.08 -3.73
N ARG A 482 2.79 44.79 -4.85
CA ARG A 482 3.92 45.50 -5.49
C ARG A 482 4.63 46.45 -4.53
N SER A 483 3.91 47.23 -3.73
CA SER A 483 4.51 48.18 -2.77
C SER A 483 5.35 47.47 -1.70
N LEU A 484 4.93 46.30 -1.22
CA LEU A 484 5.65 45.53 -0.19
C LEU A 484 6.91 44.86 -0.72
N TYR A 485 6.96 44.56 -2.02
CA TYR A 485 8.09 43.87 -2.62
C TYR A 485 9.09 44.80 -3.33
N VAL A 486 8.66 45.95 -3.86
CA VAL A 486 9.57 46.95 -4.45
C VAL A 486 10.34 47.75 -3.39
N SER A 487 9.71 48.02 -2.24
CA SER A 487 10.34 48.77 -1.13
C SER A 487 11.50 48.03 -0.46
N HIS A 488 11.60 46.70 -0.58
CA HIS A 488 12.74 45.93 -0.05
C HIS A 488 13.86 45.68 -1.08
N ALA A 489 13.62 45.97 -2.37
CA ALA A 489 14.65 45.86 -3.40
C ALA A 489 15.55 47.11 -3.50
N SER A 490 15.20 48.18 -2.77
CA SER A 490 15.85 49.50 -2.79
C SER A 490 16.52 49.87 -1.47
N GLY A 491 16.92 48.88 -0.67
CA GLY A 491 17.67 49.09 0.57
C GLY A 491 19.11 49.57 0.34
N GLU A 492 19.27 50.82 -0.11
CA GLU A 492 20.32 51.71 0.39
C GLU A 492 19.70 52.59 1.47
N LEU A 493 20.14 52.37 2.72
CA LEU A 493 20.56 53.38 3.69
C LEU A 493 21.14 52.68 4.92
#